data_AF-A0A6N0E149-F1
#
_entry.id   AF-A0A6N0E149-F1
#
_cell.length_a   1.000
_cell.length_b   1.000
_cell.length_c   1.000
_cell.angle_alpha   90.00
_cell.angle_beta   90.00
_cell.angle_gamma   90.00
#
_symmetry.space_group_name_H-M   'P 1'
#
loop_
_entity.id
_entity.type
_entity.pdbx_description
1 polymer ?
#
loop_
_entity_poly.entity_id
_entity_poly.type
_entity_poly.pdbx_seq_one_letter_code
_entity_poly.pdbx_strand_id
1 'polypeptide(L)'
;MKKYVPDASDTAIDGIVRYLGIALQSRDASLVSYSDQSELDRVRESFLKKKLKLTAPDAELDAAIAEIGARMKRVRNKNRVTVYYLLAERFDKLSLFA
;
A
#
# COMPACT_ATOMS: atom_id res chain seq x y z
N MET A 1 2.34 11.48 -1.48
CA MET A 1 1.35 11.22 -2.54
C MET A 1 1.65 11.94 -3.85
N LYS A 2 1.52 13.27 -3.93
CA LYS A 2 1.63 14.08 -5.18
C LYS A 2 2.84 13.80 -6.07
N LYS A 3 3.99 13.39 -5.49
CA LYS A 3 5.19 12.98 -6.24
C LYS A 3 4.98 11.72 -7.10
N TYR A 4 4.11 10.81 -6.66
CA TYR A 4 3.89 9.52 -7.32
C TYR A 4 2.60 9.51 -8.12
N VAL A 5 1.56 10.15 -7.59
CA VAL A 5 0.24 10.26 -8.23
C VAL A 5 -0.17 11.72 -8.11
N PRO A 6 0.10 12.56 -9.12
CA PRO A 6 -0.24 13.99 -9.10
C PRO A 6 -1.74 14.21 -8.94
N ASP A 7 -2.55 13.40 -9.63
CA ASP A 7 -4.01 13.46 -9.67
C ASP A 7 -4.65 12.46 -8.70
N ALA A 8 -4.00 12.22 -7.56
CA ALA A 8 -4.49 11.27 -6.59
C ALA A 8 -5.86 11.70 -6.05
N SER A 9 -6.84 10.79 -6.11
CA SER A 9 -8.16 10.99 -5.49
C SER A 9 -8.04 11.20 -3.98
N ASP A 10 -8.35 12.41 -3.52
CA ASP A 10 -8.38 12.75 -2.09
C ASP A 10 -9.36 11.85 -1.31
N THR A 11 -10.51 11.52 -1.91
CA THR A 11 -11.48 10.60 -1.32
C THR A 11 -10.88 9.22 -1.04
N ALA A 12 -10.16 8.65 -2.02
CA ALA A 12 -9.49 7.37 -1.84
C ALA A 12 -8.35 7.44 -0.83
N ILE A 13 -7.62 8.57 -0.77
CA ILE A 13 -6.61 8.82 0.27
C ILE A 13 -7.26 8.77 1.65
N ASP A 14 -8.35 9.53 1.84
CA ASP A 14 -9.06 9.60 3.12
C ASP A 14 -9.65 8.25 3.51
N GLY A 15 -10.15 7.46 2.56
CA GLY A 15 -10.62 6.11 2.80
C GLY A 15 -9.51 5.16 3.25
N ILE A 16 -8.30 5.28 2.68
CA ILE A 16 -7.12 4.51 3.12
C ILE A 16 -6.67 4.96 4.51
N VAL A 17 -6.67 6.27 4.79
CA VAL A 17 -6.35 6.80 6.12
C VAL A 17 -7.33 6.28 7.16
N ARG A 18 -8.64 6.31 6.88
CA ARG A 18 -9.70 5.73 7.72
C ARG A 18 -9.49 4.24 7.95
N TYR A 19 -9.12 3.49 6.91
CA TYR A 19 -8.83 2.06 7.01
C TYR A 19 -7.63 1.75 7.90
N LEU A 20 -6.55 2.54 7.79
CA LEU A 20 -5.35 2.34 8.62
C LEU A 20 -5.55 2.79 10.07
N GLY A 21 -6.40 3.79 10.31
CA GLY A 21 -6.85 4.18 11.65
C GLY A 21 -5.71 4.38 12.65
N ILE A 22 -5.81 3.71 13.81
CA ILE A 22 -4.86 3.83 14.93
C ILE A 22 -3.42 3.48 14.52
N ALA A 23 -3.23 2.62 13.50
CA ALA A 23 -1.88 2.27 13.03
C ALA A 23 -1.07 3.50 12.59
N LEU A 24 -1.72 4.57 12.12
CA LEU A 24 -1.04 5.79 11.71
C LEU A 24 -0.52 6.66 12.87
N GLN A 25 -0.94 6.38 14.12
CA GLN A 25 -0.43 7.09 15.29
C GLN A 25 0.99 6.64 15.68
N SER A 26 1.39 5.42 15.30
CA SER A 26 2.75 4.95 15.48
C SER A 26 3.58 5.24 14.24
N ARG A 27 4.78 5.80 14.45
CA ARG A 27 5.72 6.07 13.36
C ARG A 27 6.06 4.79 12.60
N ASP A 28 6.35 3.69 13.29
CA ASP A 28 6.72 2.43 12.64
C ASP A 28 5.52 1.81 11.91
N ALA A 29 4.34 1.86 12.53
CA ALA A 29 3.10 1.42 11.89
C ALA A 29 2.53 2.42 10.86
N SER A 30 3.23 3.52 10.58
CA SER A 30 2.98 4.39 9.43
C SER A 30 3.89 4.11 8.22
N LEU A 31 4.90 3.24 8.37
CA LEU A 31 5.90 2.92 7.34
C LEU A 31 5.89 1.45 6.95
N VAL A 32 6.19 1.15 5.68
CA VAL A 32 6.40 -0.21 5.18
C VAL A 32 7.89 -0.46 4.98
N SER A 33 8.42 -1.46 5.67
CA SER A 33 9.81 -1.91 5.54
C SER A 33 9.93 -2.91 4.39
N TYR A 34 10.61 -2.51 3.32
CA TYR A 34 10.84 -3.35 2.14
C TYR A 34 12.02 -4.31 2.28
N SER A 35 12.76 -4.23 3.36
CA SER A 35 13.83 -5.17 3.72
C SER A 35 13.38 -6.22 4.72
N ASP A 36 12.13 -6.15 5.20
CA ASP A 36 11.56 -7.10 6.14
C ASP A 36 10.52 -7.96 5.40
N GLN A 37 10.85 -9.24 5.18
CA GLN A 37 9.95 -10.15 4.48
C GLN A 37 8.64 -10.36 5.25
N SER A 38 8.66 -10.37 6.59
CA SER A 38 7.44 -10.56 7.39
C SER A 38 6.49 -9.38 7.24
N GLU A 39 7.04 -8.17 7.06
CA GLU A 39 6.27 -6.97 6.76
C GLU A 39 5.64 -7.05 5.36
N LEU A 40 6.39 -7.49 4.35
CA LEU A 40 5.86 -7.66 2.99
C LEU A 40 4.77 -8.74 2.93
N ASP A 41 4.96 -9.86 3.63
CA ASP A 41 3.95 -10.91 3.75
C ASP A 41 2.67 -10.37 4.39
N ARG A 42 2.77 -9.50 5.41
CA ARG A 42 1.58 -8.87 6.01
C ARG A 42 0.86 -7.95 5.03
N VAL A 43 1.59 -7.20 4.19
CA VAL A 43 0.99 -6.41 3.12
C VAL A 43 0.26 -7.32 2.13
N ARG A 44 0.87 -8.43 1.70
CA ARG A 44 0.23 -9.41 0.81
C ARG A 44 -1.04 -10.00 1.43
N GLU A 45 -0.94 -10.57 2.62
CA GLU A 45 -2.03 -11.31 3.24
C GLU A 45 -3.16 -10.40 3.73
N SER A 46 -2.82 -9.30 4.41
CA SER A 46 -3.82 -8.47 5.08
C SER A 46 -4.40 -7.39 4.18
N PHE A 47 -3.57 -6.81 3.31
CA PHE A 47 -4.02 -5.76 2.41
C PHE A 47 -4.45 -6.33 1.06
N LEU A 48 -3.55 -6.95 0.31
CA LEU A 48 -3.85 -7.40 -1.06
C LEU A 48 -4.93 -8.51 -1.09
N LYS A 49 -4.74 -9.59 -0.33
CA LYS A 49 -5.72 -10.69 -0.32
C LYS A 49 -6.98 -10.34 0.46
N LYS A 50 -6.86 -9.89 1.72
CA LYS A 50 -8.03 -9.67 2.58
C LYS A 50 -8.79 -8.38 2.30
N LYS A 51 -8.11 -7.23 2.19
CA LYS A 51 -8.79 -5.93 1.99
C LYS A 51 -9.15 -5.68 0.53
N LEU A 52 -8.24 -5.93 -0.40
CA LEU A 52 -8.47 -5.74 -1.84
C LEU A 52 -9.16 -6.94 -2.53
N LYS A 53 -9.33 -8.05 -1.81
CA LYS A 53 -10.02 -9.28 -2.28
C LYS A 53 -9.34 -9.91 -3.51
N LEU A 54 -8.02 -9.81 -3.59
CA LEU A 54 -7.26 -10.40 -4.69
C LEU A 54 -7.05 -11.89 -4.43
N THR A 55 -7.23 -12.70 -5.48
CA THR A 55 -7.05 -14.16 -5.48
C THR A 55 -5.88 -14.61 -6.35
N ALA A 56 -5.07 -13.66 -6.82
CA ALA A 56 -3.88 -13.94 -7.61
C ALA A 56 -2.83 -14.72 -6.78
N PRO A 57 -1.95 -15.50 -7.44
CA PRO A 57 -0.88 -16.23 -6.76
C PRO A 57 0.07 -15.30 -5.99
N ASP A 58 0.65 -15.81 -4.91
CA ASP A 58 1.52 -15.03 -4.02
C ASP A 58 2.69 -14.38 -4.77
N ALA A 59 3.29 -15.10 -5.71
CA ALA A 59 4.38 -14.59 -6.55
C ALA A 59 3.99 -13.34 -7.35
N GLU A 60 2.74 -13.26 -7.83
CA GLU A 60 2.24 -12.10 -8.56
C GLU A 60 2.01 -10.91 -7.63
N LEU A 61 1.44 -11.17 -6.45
CA LEU A 61 1.20 -10.15 -5.42
C LEU A 61 2.53 -9.61 -4.86
N ASP A 62 3.53 -10.48 -4.69
CA ASP A 62 4.87 -10.11 -4.23
C ASP A 62 5.63 -9.31 -5.29
N ALA A 63 5.52 -9.70 -6.56
CA ALA A 63 6.04 -8.91 -7.68
C ALA A 63 5.41 -7.51 -7.69
N ALA A 64 4.11 -7.43 -7.38
CA ALA A 64 3.42 -6.15 -7.32
C ALA A 64 3.91 -5.24 -6.19
N ILE A 65 4.12 -5.82 -5.01
CA ILE A 65 4.75 -5.13 -3.88
C ILE A 65 6.13 -4.64 -4.28
N ALA A 66 6.99 -5.53 -4.81
CA ALA A 66 8.35 -5.21 -5.20
C ALA A 66 8.43 -4.05 -6.21
N GLU A 67 7.54 -4.02 -7.19
CA GLU A 67 7.46 -2.93 -8.17
C GLU A 67 7.15 -1.57 -7.51
N ILE A 68 6.19 -1.52 -6.58
CA ILE A 68 5.91 -0.30 -5.81
C ILE A 68 7.11 0.10 -4.97
N GLY A 69 7.80 -0.87 -4.37
CA GLY A 69 9.06 -0.66 -3.65
C GLY A 69 10.14 -0.02 -4.52
N ALA A 70 10.29 -0.50 -5.76
CA ALA A 70 11.23 0.02 -6.75
C ALA A 70 10.87 1.46 -7.18
N ARG A 71 9.58 1.74 -7.44
CA ARG A 71 9.06 3.09 -7.73
C ARG A 71 9.39 4.08 -6.61
N MET A 72 9.43 3.59 -5.37
CA MET A 72 9.75 4.39 -4.17
C MET A 72 11.21 4.24 -3.69
N LYS A 73 12.14 3.68 -4.49
CA LYS A 73 13.52 3.36 -4.06
C LYS A 73 14.29 4.53 -3.45
N ARG A 74 14.08 5.76 -3.95
CA ARG A 74 14.73 6.98 -3.45
C ARG A 74 14.13 7.52 -2.15
N VAL A 75 13.11 6.87 -1.61
CA VAL A 75 12.48 7.22 -0.35
C VAL A 75 12.85 6.19 0.72
N ARG A 76 13.58 6.67 1.73
CA ARG A 76 14.00 5.88 2.89
C ARG A 76 12.80 5.39 3.69
N ASN A 77 11.87 6.28 4.00
CA ASN A 77 10.68 5.98 4.79
C ASN A 77 9.46 5.88 3.86
N LYS A 78 9.11 4.65 3.46
CA LYS A 78 7.98 4.42 2.55
C LYS A 78 6.68 4.45 3.35
N ASN A 79 5.97 5.58 3.26
CA ASN A 79 4.70 5.78 3.98
C ASN A 79 3.63 4.78 3.52
N ARG A 80 2.99 4.12 4.50
CA ARG A 80 2.01 3.03 4.29
C ARG A 80 0.79 3.48 3.50
N VAL A 81 0.28 4.70 3.70
CA VAL A 81 -0.84 5.26 2.90
C VAL A 81 -0.45 5.33 1.42
N THR A 82 0.75 5.83 1.11
CA THR A 82 1.23 5.93 -0.28
C THR A 82 1.42 4.55 -0.91
N VAL A 83 2.00 3.60 -0.17
CA VAL A 83 2.16 2.21 -0.65
C VAL A 83 0.80 1.57 -0.93
N TYR A 84 -0.16 1.71 -0.01
CA TYR A 84 -1.49 1.11 -0.14
C TYR A 84 -2.28 1.73 -1.28
N TYR A 85 -2.16 3.04 -1.47
CA TYR A 85 -2.79 3.72 -2.62
C TYR A 85 -2.24 3.18 -3.93
N LEU A 86 -0.91 3.14 -4.10
CA LEU A 86 -0.29 2.69 -5.34
C LEU A 86 -0.61 1.22 -5.65
N LEU A 87 -0.71 0.37 -4.62
CA LEU A 87 -1.15 -1.02 -4.79
C LEU A 87 -2.64 -1.11 -5.16
N ALA A 88 -3.51 -0.34 -4.50
CA ALA A 88 -4.93 -0.31 -4.83
C ALA A 88 -5.17 0.25 -6.24
N GLU A 89 -4.41 1.26 -6.67
CA GLU A 89 -4.41 1.80 -8.04
C GLU A 89 -3.99 0.74 -9.06
N ARG A 90 -2.86 0.06 -8.82
CA ARG A 90 -2.34 -0.99 -9.71
C ARG A 90 -3.39 -2.07 -10.02
N PHE A 91 -4.18 -2.45 -9.02
CA PHE A 91 -5.18 -3.52 -9.14
C PHE A 91 -6.60 -3.02 -9.43
N ASP A 92 -6.77 -1.72 -9.75
CA ASP A 92 -8.06 -1.08 -10.00
C ASP A 92 -9.07 -1.27 -8.84
N LYS A 93 -8.58 -1.10 -7.60
CA LYS A 93 -9.32 -1.26 -6.35
C LYS A 93 -9.45 0.03 -5.54
N LEU A 94 -9.15 1.20 -6.12
CA LEU A 94 -9.32 2.48 -5.44
C LEU A 94 -10.78 2.74 -5.02
N SER A 95 -11.75 2.20 -5.76
CA SER A 95 -13.18 2.26 -5.45
C SER A 95 -13.56 1.65 -4.10
N LEU A 96 -12.73 0.77 -3.53
CA LEU A 96 -12.93 0.23 -2.18
C LEU A 96 -12.64 1.25 -1.05
N PHE A 97 -12.13 2.42 -1.41
CA PHE A 97 -11.75 3.50 -0.51
C PHE A 97 -12.42 4.83 -0.87
N ALA A 98 -13.29 4.85 -1.87
CA ALA A 98 -14.14 6.01 -2.17
C ALA A 98 -15.24 6.16 -1.12
#